data_AF-A0A448X3W6-F1
#
_entry.id   AF-A0A448X3W6-F1
#
_cell.length_a   1.000
_cell.length_b   1.000
_cell.length_c   1.000
_cell.angle_alpha   90.00
_cell.angle_beta   90.00
_cell.angle_gamma   90.00
#
_symmetry.space_group_name_H-M   'P 1'
#
loop_
_entity.id
_entity.type
_entity.pdbx_description
1 polymer ?
#
loop_
_entity_poly.entity_id
_entity_poly.type
_entity_poly.pdbx_seq_one_letter_code
_entity_poly.pdbx_strand_id
1 'polypeptide(L)'
;MDTPTNRLNLNQLEIAIRLNRADIARDKIFLEGRRWKKNELDEFLHTMILNDQNEFVQLMIDQGFNFEEFLSVHRLEKLYTDCLHNGGSKTELFQQMWERRRIYKMDWVMLRDIGKILKDLIGDFYEPLYLSSFFQKQVVEVDKEELSEGESRSELLSSASSES
;
A
#
# COMPACT_ATOMS: atom_id res chain seq x y z
N MET A 1 -13.04 -15.81 -11.58
CA MET A 1 -12.56 -17.21 -11.55
C MET A 1 -11.04 -17.21 -11.65
N ASP A 2 -10.35 -17.70 -10.63
CA ASP A 2 -8.90 -17.88 -10.65
C ASP A 2 -8.56 -19.23 -11.26
N THR A 3 -7.82 -19.22 -12.37
CA THR A 3 -7.32 -20.44 -13.00
C THR A 3 -6.23 -21.05 -12.13
N PRO A 4 -6.14 -22.39 -12.00
CA PRO A 4 -5.15 -23.07 -11.15
C PRO A 4 -3.69 -22.70 -11.49
N THR A 5 -3.40 -22.40 -12.75
CA THR A 5 -2.10 -21.90 -13.20
C THR A 5 -1.72 -20.57 -12.53
N ASN A 6 -2.68 -19.71 -12.24
CA ASN A 6 -2.44 -18.40 -11.62
C ASN A 6 -2.01 -18.55 -10.16
N ARG A 7 -2.72 -19.38 -9.38
CA ARG A 7 -2.35 -19.68 -7.98
C ARG A 7 -0.93 -20.25 -7.87
N LEU A 8 -0.52 -21.10 -8.82
CA LEU A 8 0.84 -21.64 -8.86
C LEU A 8 1.89 -20.53 -9.09
N ASN A 9 1.61 -19.57 -9.97
CA ASN A 9 2.53 -18.47 -10.26
C ASN A 9 2.69 -17.52 -9.06
N LEU A 10 1.61 -17.22 -8.34
CA LEU A 10 1.66 -16.38 -7.13
C LEU A 10 2.52 -17.04 -6.04
N ASN A 11 2.39 -18.36 -5.85
CA ASN A 11 3.25 -19.11 -4.94
C ASN A 11 4.72 -19.08 -5.38
N GLN A 12 5.00 -19.20 -6.68
CA GLN A 12 6.37 -19.10 -7.20
C GLN A 12 6.96 -17.70 -6.97
N LEU A 13 6.13 -16.65 -7.12
CA LEU A 13 6.53 -15.27 -6.88
C LEU A 13 6.86 -15.05 -5.41
N GLU A 14 6.01 -15.56 -4.52
CA GLU A 14 6.27 -15.52 -3.08
C GLU A 14 7.61 -16.18 -2.71
N ILE A 15 7.90 -17.35 -3.28
CA ILE A 15 9.17 -18.05 -3.08
C ILE A 15 10.34 -17.21 -3.59
N ALA A 16 10.24 -16.65 -4.79
CA ALA A 16 11.31 -15.83 -5.37
C ALA A 16 11.60 -14.58 -4.52
N ILE A 17 10.55 -13.92 -4.01
CA ILE A 17 10.64 -12.77 -3.10
C ILE A 17 11.34 -13.15 -1.80
N ARG A 18 10.91 -14.24 -1.15
CA ARG A 18 11.51 -14.71 0.12
C ARG A 18 12.99 -15.08 -0.05
N LEU A 19 13.38 -15.57 -1.22
CA LEU A 19 14.78 -15.90 -1.54
C LEU A 19 15.58 -14.69 -2.05
N ASN A 20 14.94 -13.53 -2.22
CA ASN A 20 15.51 -12.33 -2.82
C ASN A 20 16.16 -12.61 -4.20
N ARG A 21 15.46 -13.36 -5.07
CA ARG A 21 15.93 -13.77 -6.40
C ARG A 21 15.08 -13.16 -7.52
N ALA A 22 15.30 -11.87 -7.78
CA ALA A 22 14.57 -11.13 -8.82
C ALA A 22 14.88 -11.64 -10.24
N ASP A 23 16.07 -12.20 -10.45
CA ASP A 23 16.47 -12.88 -11.68
C ASP A 23 15.56 -14.07 -12.00
N ILE A 24 15.27 -14.92 -11.01
CA ILE A 24 14.37 -16.06 -11.20
C ILE A 24 12.94 -15.58 -11.49
N ALA A 25 12.48 -14.54 -10.80
CA ALA A 25 11.15 -13.98 -11.03
C ALA A 25 11.03 -13.42 -12.46
N ARG A 26 12.04 -12.71 -12.95
CA ARG A 26 12.10 -12.22 -14.33
C ARG A 26 12.04 -13.36 -15.34
N ASP A 27 12.88 -14.38 -15.17
CA ASP A 27 13.07 -15.43 -16.17
C ASP A 27 11.99 -16.52 -16.15
N LYS A 28 11.21 -16.65 -15.07
CA LYS A 28 10.25 -17.75 -14.89
C LYS A 28 8.81 -17.29 -14.67
N ILE A 29 8.61 -16.11 -14.11
CA ILE A 29 7.30 -15.63 -13.65
C ILE A 29 6.79 -14.52 -14.55
N PHE A 30 7.59 -13.47 -14.77
CA PHE A 30 7.27 -12.30 -15.59
C PHE A 30 7.67 -12.50 -17.05
N LEU A 31 7.23 -13.61 -17.64
CA LEU A 31 7.44 -13.89 -19.06
C LEU A 31 6.58 -12.97 -19.94
N GLU A 32 7.12 -12.59 -21.10
CA GLU A 32 6.43 -11.76 -22.09
C GLU A 32 5.03 -12.32 -22.44
N GLY A 33 4.03 -11.44 -22.44
CA GLY A 33 2.65 -11.77 -22.79
C GLY A 33 1.76 -12.24 -21.64
N ARG A 34 2.29 -12.40 -20.42
CA ARG A 34 1.43 -12.62 -19.24
C ARG A 34 0.75 -11.32 -18.81
N ARG A 35 -0.53 -11.41 -18.48
CA ARG A 35 -1.31 -10.31 -17.89
C ARG A 35 -1.73 -10.72 -16.49
N TRP A 36 -1.43 -9.86 -15.53
CA TRP A 36 -1.91 -9.97 -14.16
C TRP A 36 -3.24 -9.26 -14.04
N LYS A 37 -4.10 -9.75 -13.14
CA LYS A 37 -5.33 -9.04 -12.83
C LYS A 37 -5.00 -7.77 -12.05
N LYS A 38 -5.90 -6.79 -12.14
CA LYS A 38 -5.84 -5.58 -11.32
C LYS A 38 -5.75 -5.97 -9.84
N ASN A 39 -4.83 -5.33 -9.12
CA ASN A 39 -4.55 -5.49 -7.69
C ASN A 39 -4.04 -6.88 -7.25
N GLU A 40 -3.80 -7.80 -8.17
CA GLU A 40 -3.37 -9.16 -7.85
C GLU A 40 -1.95 -9.22 -7.26
N LEU A 41 -1.11 -8.24 -7.61
CA LEU A 41 0.27 -8.14 -7.17
C LEU A 41 0.48 -7.14 -6.03
N ASP A 42 -0.57 -6.46 -5.56
CA ASP A 42 -0.44 -5.36 -4.60
C ASP A 42 0.22 -5.79 -3.28
N GLU A 43 -0.20 -6.92 -2.72
CA GLU A 43 0.38 -7.41 -1.46
C GLU A 43 1.83 -7.87 -1.63
N PHE A 44 2.19 -8.36 -2.82
CA PHE A 44 3.59 -8.66 -3.15
C PHE A 44 4.41 -7.39 -3.26
N LEU A 45 3.92 -6.37 -3.99
CA LEU A 45 4.59 -5.10 -4.11
C LEU A 45 4.75 -4.40 -2.75
N HIS A 46 3.71 -4.42 -1.91
CA HIS A 46 3.76 -3.92 -0.53
C HIS A 46 4.91 -4.58 0.26
N THR A 47 5.00 -5.91 0.18
CA THR A 47 6.07 -6.68 0.83
C THR A 47 7.45 -6.34 0.27
N MET A 48 7.58 -6.20 -1.06
CA MET A 48 8.84 -5.84 -1.72
C MET A 48 9.32 -4.45 -1.28
N ILE A 49 8.42 -3.47 -1.16
CA ILE A 49 8.73 -2.11 -0.70
C ILE A 49 9.20 -2.14 0.75
N LEU A 50 8.51 -2.85 1.64
CA LEU A 50 8.89 -2.93 3.06
C LEU A 50 10.25 -3.61 3.29
N ASN A 51 10.65 -4.49 2.38
CA ASN A 51 11.89 -5.27 2.48
C ASN A 51 13.06 -4.65 1.70
N ASP A 52 12.95 -3.42 1.21
CA ASP A 52 13.97 -2.75 0.39
C ASP A 52 14.35 -3.55 -0.89
N GLN A 53 13.43 -4.33 -1.46
CA GLN A 53 13.70 -5.22 -2.59
C GLN A 53 13.58 -4.49 -3.94
N ASN A 54 14.48 -3.52 -4.16
CA ASN A 54 14.44 -2.60 -5.30
C ASN A 54 14.43 -3.29 -6.67
N GLU A 55 15.14 -4.41 -6.84
CA GLU A 55 15.16 -5.15 -8.12
C GLU A 55 13.79 -5.72 -8.50
N PHE A 56 13.00 -6.16 -7.51
CA PHE A 56 11.63 -6.62 -7.73
C PHE A 56 10.69 -5.46 -8.01
N VAL A 57 10.85 -4.34 -7.31
CA VAL A 57 10.06 -3.12 -7.54
C VAL A 57 10.27 -2.61 -8.95
N GLN A 58 11.52 -2.54 -9.43
CA GLN A 58 11.84 -2.18 -10.81
C GLN A 58 11.22 -3.17 -11.80
N LEU A 59 11.32 -4.47 -11.53
CA LEU A 59 10.68 -5.49 -12.36
C LEU A 59 9.15 -5.30 -12.45
N MET A 60 8.48 -4.90 -11.36
CA MET A 60 7.04 -4.58 -11.41
C MET A 60 6.73 -3.41 -12.36
N ILE A 61 7.53 -2.35 -12.30
CA ILE A 61 7.38 -1.18 -13.17
C ILE A 61 7.59 -1.57 -14.63
N ASP A 62 8.61 -2.37 -14.93
CA ASP A 62 8.91 -2.87 -16.27
C ASP A 62 7.76 -3.69 -16.87
N GLN A 63 6.96 -4.35 -16.01
CA GLN A 63 5.76 -5.10 -16.41
C GLN A 63 4.50 -4.22 -16.53
N GLY A 64 4.64 -2.90 -16.40
CA GLY A 64 3.54 -1.94 -16.57
C GLY A 64 2.70 -1.73 -15.32
N PHE A 65 3.21 -2.09 -14.14
CA PHE A 65 2.51 -1.84 -12.88
C PHE A 65 2.43 -0.34 -12.59
N ASN A 66 1.22 0.17 -12.32
CA ASN A 66 0.98 1.59 -12.07
C ASN A 66 1.02 1.91 -10.56
N PHE A 67 2.02 2.69 -10.15
CA PHE A 67 2.16 3.13 -8.76
C PHE A 67 1.10 4.14 -8.32
N GLU A 68 0.56 4.93 -9.24
CA GLU A 68 -0.49 5.90 -8.91
C GLU A 68 -1.79 5.20 -8.49
N GLU A 69 -2.10 4.08 -9.13
CA GLU A 69 -3.26 3.25 -8.79
C GLU A 69 -3.02 2.45 -7.49
N PHE A 70 -1.78 2.04 -7.23
CA PHE A 70 -1.40 1.30 -6.04
C PHE A 70 -1.32 2.15 -4.77
N LEU A 71 -0.76 3.37 -4.86
CA LEU A 71 -0.49 4.25 -3.72
C LEU A 71 -1.73 5.08 -3.33
N SER A 72 -2.80 4.39 -2.93
CA SER A 72 -3.93 5.05 -2.26
C SER A 72 -3.53 5.60 -0.88
N VAL A 73 -4.35 6.50 -0.33
CA VAL A 73 -4.17 7.03 1.04
C VAL A 73 -4.06 5.87 2.04
N HIS A 74 -5.00 4.94 2.00
CA HIS A 74 -5.02 3.77 2.86
C HIS A 74 -3.77 2.89 2.69
N ARG A 75 -3.34 2.65 1.44
CA ARG A 75 -2.12 1.87 1.17
C ARG A 75 -0.89 2.54 1.76
N LEU A 76 -0.78 3.86 1.63
CA LEU A 76 0.36 4.61 2.12
C LEU A 76 0.41 4.64 3.65
N GLU A 77 -0.74 4.80 4.31
CA GLU A 77 -0.86 4.67 5.78
C GLU A 77 -0.47 3.28 6.26
N LYS A 78 -0.91 2.23 5.56
CA LYS A 78 -0.51 0.84 5.83
C LYS A 78 1.01 0.67 5.69
N LEU A 79 1.62 1.21 4.62
CA LEU A 79 3.08 1.15 4.41
C LEU A 79 3.85 1.82 5.55
N TYR A 80 3.46 3.03 5.96
CA TYR A 80 4.10 3.71 7.10
C TYR A 80 3.92 2.93 8.40
N THR A 81 2.74 2.34 8.63
CA THR A 81 2.43 1.54 9.82
C THR A 81 3.27 0.27 9.88
N ASP A 82 3.32 -0.49 8.79
CA ASP A 82 4.07 -1.75 8.75
C ASP A 82 5.57 -1.51 8.80
N CYS A 83 6.07 -0.44 8.15
CA CYS A 83 7.45 -0.02 8.27
C CYS A 83 7.83 0.27 9.73
N LEU A 84 6.91 0.91 10.48
CA LEU A 84 7.11 1.18 11.88
C LEU A 84 7.24 -0.10 12.71
N HIS A 85 6.33 -1.06 12.48
CA HIS A 85 6.31 -2.33 13.20
C HIS A 85 7.47 -3.27 12.84
N ASN A 86 8.11 -3.11 11.68
CA ASN A 86 9.24 -3.94 11.26
C ASN A 86 10.53 -3.72 12.10
N GLY A 87 10.54 -2.73 13.02
CA GLY A 87 11.50 -2.66 14.13
C GLY A 87 12.97 -2.46 13.79
N GLY A 88 13.30 -1.91 12.62
CA GLY A 88 14.67 -1.61 12.22
C GLY A 88 15.26 -0.40 12.96
N SER A 89 16.59 -0.32 13.10
CA SER A 89 17.26 0.82 13.75
C SER A 89 16.94 2.18 13.11
N LYS A 90 16.59 2.19 11.82
CA LYS A 90 16.17 3.40 11.09
C LYS A 90 14.76 3.87 11.46
N THR A 91 13.91 2.99 12.00
CA THR A 91 12.50 3.29 12.30
C THR A 91 12.28 3.70 13.76
N GLU A 92 13.25 3.48 14.64
CA GLU A 92 13.16 3.82 16.07
C GLU A 92 12.98 5.33 16.30
N LEU A 93 13.81 6.17 15.67
CA LEU A 93 13.66 7.63 15.77
C LEU A 93 12.29 8.09 15.25
N PHE A 94 11.90 7.53 14.10
CA PHE A 94 10.61 7.83 13.49
C PHE A 94 9.44 7.40 14.40
N GLN A 95 9.55 6.27 15.08
CA GLN A 95 8.59 5.82 16.09
C GLN A 95 8.44 6.80 17.24
N GLN A 96 9.55 7.23 17.82
CA GLN A 96 9.53 8.20 18.92
C GLN A 96 8.90 9.54 18.49
N MET A 97 9.19 9.97 17.27
CA MET A 97 8.60 11.19 16.69
C MET A 97 7.10 11.03 16.45
N TRP A 98 6.67 9.88 15.92
CA TRP A 98 5.26 9.58 15.68
C TRP A 98 4.48 9.47 16.99
N GLU A 99 4.99 8.75 17.99
CA GLU A 99 4.37 8.65 19.32
C GLU A 99 4.15 10.01 19.98
N ARG A 100 5.06 10.97 19.75
CA ARG A 100 4.94 12.34 20.26
C ARG A 100 3.93 13.19 19.48
N ARG A 101 3.74 12.93 18.18
CA ARG A 101 2.95 13.79 17.27
C ARG A 101 1.57 13.24 16.92
N ARG A 102 1.34 11.94 17.10
CA ARG A 102 0.07 11.29 16.81
C ARG A 102 -1.07 11.96 17.55
N ILE A 103 -2.13 12.27 16.80
CA ILE A 103 -3.31 12.95 17.36
C ILE A 103 -4.09 11.99 18.24
N TYR A 104 -4.23 10.74 17.78
CA TYR A 104 -5.03 9.72 18.44
C TYR A 104 -4.15 8.57 18.90
N LYS A 105 -4.61 7.85 19.92
CA LYS A 105 -3.94 6.65 20.38
C LYS A 105 -4.33 5.40 19.54
N MET A 106 -4.19 5.49 18.22
CA MET A 106 -4.45 4.37 17.30
C MET A 106 -3.20 3.53 17.00
N ASP A 107 -3.41 2.31 16.51
CA ASP A 107 -2.33 1.37 16.16
C ASP A 107 -1.82 1.54 14.72
N TRP A 108 -2.42 2.45 13.95
CA TRP A 108 -1.98 2.79 12.59
C TRP A 108 -1.57 4.26 12.48
N VAL A 109 -0.67 4.52 11.54
CA VAL A 109 -0.09 5.82 11.25
C VAL A 109 -1.00 6.58 10.29
N MET A 110 -1.38 7.82 10.65
CA MET A 110 -2.09 8.71 9.73
C MET A 110 -1.12 9.56 8.91
N LEU A 111 -1.42 9.84 7.64
CA LEU A 111 -0.58 10.73 6.81
C LEU A 111 -0.45 12.14 7.41
N ARG A 112 -1.47 12.60 8.14
CA ARG A 112 -1.40 13.88 8.86
C ARG A 112 -0.32 13.88 9.94
N ASP A 113 -0.09 12.75 10.61
CA ASP A 113 0.98 12.63 11.60
C ASP A 113 2.35 12.68 10.91
N ILE A 114 2.50 12.01 9.76
CA ILE A 114 3.69 12.11 8.91
C ILE A 114 3.96 13.57 8.53
N GLY A 115 2.94 14.31 8.11
CA GLY A 115 3.06 15.72 7.76
C GLY A 115 3.66 16.55 8.89
N LYS A 116 3.24 16.33 10.15
CA LYS A 116 3.81 17.02 11.31
C LYS A 116 5.27 16.65 11.55
N ILE A 117 5.60 15.36 11.44
CA ILE A 117 6.98 14.87 11.60
C ILE A 117 7.87 15.51 10.53
N LEU A 118 7.44 15.54 9.27
CA LEU A 118 8.19 16.19 8.19
C LEU A 118 8.40 17.68 8.44
N LYS A 119 7.38 18.39 8.95
CA LYS A 119 7.52 19.80 9.32
C LYS A 119 8.54 20.02 10.43
N ASP A 120 8.58 19.15 11.43
CA ASP A 120 9.57 19.23 12.50
C ASP A 120 11.00 18.97 12.02
N LEU A 121 11.17 18.03 11.08
CA LEU A 121 12.48 17.66 10.54
C LEU A 121 13.04 18.73 9.60
N ILE A 122 12.20 19.28 8.74
CA ILE A 122 12.61 20.20 7.67
C ILE A 122 12.56 21.66 8.15
N GLY A 123 11.62 21.99 9.04
CA GLY A 123 11.45 23.31 9.63
C GLY A 123 10.23 24.08 9.11
N ASP A 124 10.02 25.26 9.69
CA ASP A 124 8.77 26.03 9.54
C ASP A 124 8.49 26.58 8.14
N PHE A 125 9.52 26.70 7.30
CA PHE A 125 9.40 27.15 5.91
C PHE A 125 8.91 26.06 4.95
N TYR A 126 8.88 24.80 5.41
CA TYR A 126 8.33 23.71 4.64
C TYR A 126 6.84 23.56 4.93
N GLU A 127 6.04 23.49 3.87
CA GLU A 127 4.61 23.19 3.92
C GLU A 127 4.38 21.74 3.43
N PRO A 128 4.23 20.76 4.34
CA PRO A 128 4.07 19.37 3.95
C PRO A 128 2.75 19.15 3.19
N LEU A 129 2.82 18.38 2.09
CA LEU A 129 1.65 17.99 1.30
C LEU A 129 0.49 17.47 2.17
N TYR A 130 0.80 16.56 3.11
CA TYR A 130 -0.19 15.93 3.98
C TYR A 130 -0.88 16.90 4.95
N LEU A 131 -0.35 18.10 5.17
CA LEU A 131 -0.98 19.14 6.00
C LEU A 131 -1.74 20.17 5.17
N SER A 132 -1.62 20.15 3.84
CA SER A 132 -2.30 21.09 2.97
C SER A 132 -3.83 20.90 3.03
N SER A 133 -4.56 22.00 2.99
CA SER A 133 -6.03 21.97 2.99
C SER A 133 -6.59 21.26 1.76
N PHE A 134 -5.89 21.33 0.63
CA PHE A 134 -6.22 20.63 -0.61
C PHE A 134 -6.14 19.11 -0.44
N PHE A 135 -5.04 18.59 0.10
CA PHE A 135 -4.88 17.16 0.32
C PHE A 135 -5.90 16.63 1.35
N GLN A 136 -6.11 17.37 2.44
CA GLN A 136 -7.08 16.99 3.47
C GLN A 136 -8.51 16.91 2.93
N LYS A 137 -8.89 17.77 1.97
CA LYS A 137 -10.19 17.67 1.30
C LYS A 137 -10.30 16.42 0.44
N GLN A 138 -9.26 16.12 -0.35
CA GLN A 138 -9.25 14.91 -1.19
C GLN A 138 -9.37 13.63 -0.36
N VAL A 139 -8.64 13.51 0.75
CA VAL A 139 -8.75 12.34 1.65
C VAL A 139 -10.19 12.16 2.13
N VAL A 140 -10.82 13.24 2.60
CA VAL A 140 -12.21 13.22 3.09
C VAL A 140 -13.23 12.92 1.98
N GLU A 141 -12.99 13.35 0.75
CA GLU A 141 -13.84 13.06 -0.39
C GLU A 141 -13.75 11.58 -0.79
N VAL A 142 -12.53 11.02 -0.85
CA VAL A 142 -12.30 9.59 -1.13
C VAL A 142 -12.95 8.70 -0.06
N ASP A 143 -12.78 9.02 1.23
CA ASP A 143 -13.40 8.25 2.31
C ASP A 143 -14.94 8.23 2.20
N LYS A 144 -15.56 9.34 1.76
CA LYS A 144 -17.01 9.42 1.56
C LYS A 144 -17.48 8.61 0.35
N GLU A 145 -16.72 8.63 -0.73
CA GLU A 145 -17.02 7.82 -1.92
C GLU A 145 -16.96 6.33 -1.59
N GLU A 146 -15.91 5.88 -0.89
CA GLU A 146 -15.77 4.47 -0.45
C GLU A 146 -16.89 4.03 0.50
N LEU A 147 -17.31 4.89 1.44
CA LEU A 147 -18.45 4.61 2.32
C LEU A 147 -19.77 4.49 1.54
N SER A 148 -20.01 5.36 0.56
CA SER A 148 -21.23 5.35 -0.26
C SER A 148 -21.31 4.13 -1.21
N GLU A 149 -20.19 3.70 -1.77
CA GLU A 149 -20.12 2.48 -2.58
C GLU A 149 -20.27 1.22 -1.71
N GLY A 150 -19.71 1.23 -0.49
CA GLY A 150 -19.86 0.14 0.47
C GLY A 150 -21.31 -0.08 0.90
N GLU A 151 -22.03 1.00 1.22
CA GLU A 151 -23.46 0.96 1.56
C GLU A 151 -24.29 0.43 0.39
N SER A 152 -24.06 0.94 -0.83
CA SER A 152 -24.74 0.49 -2.04
C SER A 152 -24.54 -1.01 -2.32
N ARG A 153 -23.33 -1.54 -2.09
CA ARG A 153 -23.02 -2.97 -2.26
C ARG A 153 -23.69 -3.83 -1.20
N SER A 154 -23.79 -3.34 0.03
CA SER A 154 -24.44 -4.05 1.14
C SER A 154 -25.96 -4.16 0.96
N GLU A 155 -26.60 -3.11 0.42
CA GLU A 155 -28.04 -3.12 0.09
C GLU A 155 -28.37 -4.11 -1.04
N LEU A 156 -27.54 -4.16 -2.09
CA LEU A 156 -27.70 -5.12 -3.20
C LEU A 156 -27.55 -6.58 -2.74
N LEU A 157 -26.68 -6.86 -1.77
CA LEU A 157 -26.52 -8.20 -1.20
C LEU A 157 -27.69 -8.58 -0.29
N SER A 158 -28.25 -7.62 0.47
CA SER A 158 -29.41 -7.84 1.34
C SER A 158 -30.70 -8.12 0.54
N SER A 159 -30.89 -7.44 -0.59
CA SER A 159 -32.02 -7.65 -1.51
C SER A 159 -31.92 -9.01 -2.21
N ALA A 160 -30.73 -9.39 -2.68
CA ALA A 160 -30.49 -10.70 -3.29
C ALA A 160 -30.70 -11.90 -2.32
N SER A 161 -30.40 -11.74 -1.02
CA SER A 161 -30.69 -12.76 0.00
C SER A 161 -32.15 -12.84 0.43
N SER A 162 -32.97 -11.85 0.10
CA SER A 162 -34.41 -11.80 0.45
C SER A 162 -35.30 -12.45 -0.62
N GLU A 163 -34.75 -12.75 -1.79
CA GLU A 163 -35.45 -13.36 -2.94
C GLU A 163 -35.11 -14.85 -3.18
N SER A 164 -34.50 -15.53 -2.20
CA SER A 164 -34.22 -16.99 -2.23
C SER A 164 -35.00 -17.78 -1.18
#